data_AF-A0A098BNY7-F1
#
_entry.id   AF-A0A098BNY7-F1
#
_cell.length_a   1.000
_cell.length_b   1.000
_cell.length_c   1.000
_cell.angle_alpha   90.00
_cell.angle_beta   90.00
_cell.angle_gamma   90.00
#
_symmetry.space_group_name_H-M   'P 1'
#
loop_
_entity.id
_entity.type
_entity.pdbx_description
1 polymer ?
#
loop_
_entity_poly.entity_id
_entity_poly.type
_entity_poly.pdbx_seq_one_letter_code
_entity_poly.pdbx_strand_id
1 'polypeptide(L)'
;MVRPPVSEEIAATVARFYKGGAGPTHTKLTSAIRVGGYVDADPWDPVMKTPSKEIRVVTVIRAATRAPIRARELMEALLRDLRADGHFDDGTVTVEALRRAQAAFAEQEWNLSDQGHLTQKGPINLDTGGRPALDEQLRRLQRAGDDPALALGSAKDLLEAVAKFVLHELDWPLAGNPDFNQIWYFARERLNLLPQQVPGDTPGAKHIKAILQSAWKIVEQVNELRNLQGTGHGRTLPTGVSPEMARLVVREACSIAEFTLSALDRSKGQPAA
;
A
#
# COMPACT_ATOMS: atom_id res chain seq x y z
N MET A 1 7.43 -8.94 -5.41
CA MET A 1 6.68 -10.09 -4.84
C MET A 1 6.08 -9.63 -3.52
N VAL A 2 4.80 -9.88 -3.28
CA VAL A 2 4.11 -9.43 -2.06
C VAL A 2 4.70 -10.14 -0.84
N ARG A 3 5.07 -9.38 0.20
CA ARG A 3 5.54 -9.98 1.45
C ARG A 3 4.40 -10.76 2.12
N PRO A 4 4.63 -11.99 2.59
CA PRO A 4 3.60 -12.75 3.29
C PRO A 4 3.27 -12.05 4.63
N PRO A 5 2.04 -12.20 5.18
CA PRO A 5 1.63 -11.54 6.41
C PRO A 5 2.20 -12.22 7.67
N VAL A 6 3.49 -12.51 7.69
CA VAL A 6 4.21 -13.19 8.77
C VAL A 6 5.62 -12.63 8.92
N SER A 7 6.05 -12.48 10.17
CA SER A 7 7.40 -12.09 10.58
C SER A 7 7.61 -12.51 12.04
N GLU A 8 8.84 -12.44 12.55
CA GLU A 8 9.11 -12.67 13.98
C GLU A 8 8.33 -11.70 14.88
N GLU A 9 8.16 -10.45 14.45
CA GLU A 9 7.39 -9.44 15.19
C GLU A 9 5.88 -9.71 15.13
N ILE A 10 5.35 -10.11 13.97
CA ILE A 10 3.95 -10.54 13.84
C ILE A 10 3.70 -11.76 14.73
N ALA A 11 4.61 -12.71 14.79
CA ALA A 11 4.50 -13.87 15.69
C ALA A 11 4.38 -13.42 17.16
N ALA A 12 5.27 -12.53 17.60
CA ALA A 12 5.30 -12.06 18.98
C ALA A 12 4.10 -11.17 19.37
N THR A 13 3.54 -10.41 18.43
CA THR A 13 2.42 -9.50 18.68
C THR A 13 1.07 -10.21 18.58
N VAL A 14 0.84 -11.03 17.55
CA VAL A 14 -0.42 -11.79 17.38
C VAL A 14 -0.61 -12.83 18.49
N ALA A 15 0.46 -13.47 18.95
CA ALA A 15 0.36 -14.46 20.04
C ALA A 15 -0.18 -13.87 21.35
N ARG A 16 -0.05 -12.55 21.56
CA ARG A 16 -0.63 -11.87 22.74
C ARG A 16 -2.15 -11.92 22.78
N PHE A 17 -2.82 -12.10 21.63
CA PHE A 17 -4.26 -12.31 21.55
C PHE A 17 -4.70 -13.62 22.23
N TYR A 18 -3.76 -14.52 22.52
CA TYR A 18 -4.00 -15.85 23.06
C TYR A 18 -3.45 -16.02 24.49
N LYS A 19 -2.95 -14.95 25.11
CA LYS A 19 -2.34 -14.97 26.44
C LYS A 19 -3.39 -15.09 27.55
N GLY A 20 -3.03 -15.75 28.66
CA GLY A 20 -3.85 -15.76 29.87
C GLY A 20 -5.22 -16.46 29.73
N GLY A 21 -5.36 -17.36 28.74
CA GLY A 21 -6.62 -18.06 28.47
C GLY A 21 -7.51 -17.37 27.43
N ALA A 22 -7.18 -16.16 26.98
CA ALA A 22 -7.88 -15.43 25.92
C ALA A 22 -7.79 -16.11 24.55
N GLY A 23 -8.69 -15.76 23.64
CA GLY A 23 -8.75 -16.28 22.28
C GLY A 23 -9.44 -17.64 22.14
N PRO A 24 -9.57 -18.14 20.90
CA PRO A 24 -10.28 -19.39 20.58
C PRO A 24 -9.79 -20.64 21.31
N THR A 25 -10.57 -21.72 21.24
CA THR A 25 -10.22 -23.01 21.85
C THR A 25 -9.00 -23.65 21.19
N HIS A 26 -8.31 -24.55 21.91
CA HIS A 26 -7.22 -25.35 21.33
C HIS A 26 -7.64 -26.14 20.09
N THR A 27 -8.90 -26.58 20.02
CA THR A 27 -9.48 -27.27 18.86
C THR A 27 -9.61 -26.35 17.65
N LYS A 28 -10.14 -25.13 17.84
CA LYS A 28 -10.21 -24.11 16.78
C LYS A 28 -8.81 -23.73 16.29
N LEU A 29 -7.87 -23.55 17.21
CA LEU A 29 -6.47 -23.30 16.87
C LEU A 29 -5.86 -24.42 16.01
N THR A 30 -6.06 -25.70 16.37
CA THR A 30 -5.62 -26.84 15.54
C THR A 30 -6.28 -26.81 14.15
N SER A 31 -7.56 -26.45 14.06
CA SER A 31 -8.27 -26.31 12.78
C SER A 31 -7.66 -25.20 11.92
N ALA A 32 -7.42 -24.01 12.48
CA ALA A 32 -6.79 -22.89 11.78
C ALA A 32 -5.38 -23.23 11.29
N ILE A 33 -4.57 -23.92 12.12
CA ILE A 33 -3.23 -24.38 11.75
C ILE A 33 -3.29 -25.39 10.60
N ARG A 34 -4.27 -26.30 10.61
CA ARG A 34 -4.52 -27.26 9.53
C ARG A 34 -4.91 -26.55 8.24
N VAL A 35 -5.79 -25.56 8.29
CA VAL A 35 -6.15 -24.72 7.13
C VAL A 35 -4.90 -24.07 6.55
N GLY A 36 -3.99 -23.57 7.40
CA GLY A 36 -2.71 -23.01 7.01
C GLY A 36 -1.67 -24.03 6.53
N GLY A 37 -1.88 -25.34 6.71
CA GLY A 37 -0.93 -26.37 6.31
C GLY A 37 0.34 -26.47 7.17
N TYR A 38 0.29 -26.00 8.42
CA TYR A 38 1.45 -25.99 9.33
C TYR A 38 1.28 -26.94 10.52
N VAL A 39 0.55 -28.05 10.32
CA VAL A 39 0.26 -29.04 11.38
C VAL A 39 1.53 -29.63 11.97
N ASP A 40 2.52 -29.91 11.14
CA ASP A 40 3.80 -30.49 11.57
C ASP A 40 4.63 -29.56 12.46
N ALA A 41 4.30 -28.26 12.46
CA ALA A 41 4.94 -27.26 13.31
C ALA A 41 4.16 -26.96 14.59
N ASP A 42 2.95 -27.52 14.79
CA ASP A 42 2.15 -27.32 16.00
C ASP A 42 2.71 -28.17 17.14
N PRO A 43 3.26 -27.56 18.22
CA PRO A 43 3.88 -28.32 19.32
C PRO A 43 2.87 -28.95 20.28
N TRP A 44 1.58 -29.00 19.92
CA TRP A 44 0.49 -29.36 20.81
C TRP A 44 0.40 -30.86 21.09
N ASP A 45 0.50 -31.21 22.37
CA ASP A 45 0.18 -32.53 22.88
C ASP A 45 -1.26 -32.53 23.42
N PRO A 46 -2.21 -33.27 22.79
CA PRO A 46 -3.61 -33.31 23.22
C PRO A 46 -3.83 -34.07 24.53
N VAL A 47 -2.90 -34.94 24.92
CA VAL A 47 -2.96 -35.72 26.18
C VAL A 47 -2.46 -34.86 27.33
N MET A 48 -1.28 -34.26 27.19
CA MET A 48 -0.67 -33.41 28.21
C MET A 48 -1.29 -32.00 28.28
N LYS A 49 -2.06 -31.61 27.26
CA LYS A 49 -2.66 -30.28 27.10
C LYS A 49 -1.63 -29.15 27.22
N THR A 50 -0.47 -29.36 26.59
CA THR A 50 0.67 -28.44 26.60
C THR A 50 1.25 -28.33 25.19
N PRO A 51 1.85 -27.20 24.79
CA PRO A 51 2.03 -25.94 25.52
C PRO A 51 0.82 -25.00 25.39
N SER A 52 0.91 -23.79 25.98
CA SER A 52 -0.15 -22.78 25.93
C SER A 52 -0.51 -22.36 24.49
N LYS A 53 -1.72 -21.80 24.32
CA LYS A 53 -2.16 -21.25 23.02
C LYS A 53 -1.17 -20.23 22.45
N GLU A 54 -0.63 -19.36 23.30
CA GLU A 54 0.40 -18.39 22.93
C GLU A 54 1.64 -19.06 22.32
N ILE A 55 2.19 -20.09 22.97
CA ILE A 55 3.37 -20.81 22.47
C ILE A 55 3.07 -21.49 21.14
N ARG A 56 1.89 -22.10 21.00
CA ARG A 56 1.46 -22.71 19.73
C ARG A 56 1.40 -21.68 18.60
N VAL A 57 0.75 -20.54 18.82
CA VAL A 57 0.61 -19.46 17.82
C VAL A 57 1.97 -18.91 17.41
N VAL A 58 2.87 -18.60 18.37
CA VAL A 58 4.24 -18.15 18.06
C VAL A 58 4.97 -19.18 17.22
N THR A 59 4.94 -20.46 17.62
CA THR A 59 5.72 -21.53 16.98
C THR A 59 5.29 -21.72 15.53
N VAL A 60 3.98 -21.76 15.29
CA VAL A 60 3.45 -21.97 13.94
C VAL A 60 3.67 -20.74 13.04
N ILE A 61 3.48 -19.52 13.55
CA ILE A 61 3.77 -18.32 12.75
C ILE A 61 5.26 -18.26 12.38
N ARG A 62 6.17 -18.62 13.30
CA ARG A 62 7.62 -18.71 13.00
C ARG A 62 7.93 -19.76 11.94
N ALA A 63 7.26 -20.91 11.97
CA ALA A 63 7.39 -21.90 10.91
C ALA A 63 6.92 -21.33 9.55
N ALA A 64 5.80 -20.60 9.55
CA ALA A 64 5.31 -19.89 8.38
C ALA A 64 6.25 -18.77 7.90
N THR A 65 7.00 -18.11 8.79
CA THR A 65 8.05 -17.14 8.42
C THR A 65 9.20 -17.82 7.67
N ARG A 66 9.59 -19.04 8.06
CA ARG A 66 10.67 -19.79 7.41
C ARG A 66 10.24 -20.39 6.07
N ALA A 67 8.98 -20.81 5.95
CA ALA A 67 8.43 -21.41 4.74
C ALA A 67 7.02 -20.88 4.45
N PRO A 68 6.89 -19.70 3.81
CA PRO A 68 5.63 -18.95 3.73
C PRO A 68 4.66 -19.44 2.63
N ILE A 69 4.52 -20.76 2.44
CA ILE A 69 3.73 -21.34 1.34
C ILE A 69 2.24 -20.98 1.46
N ARG A 70 1.70 -21.03 2.69
CA ARG A 70 0.27 -20.75 3.00
C ARG A 70 0.10 -19.84 4.21
N ALA A 71 1.08 -18.93 4.38
CA ALA A 71 1.16 -18.04 5.53
C ALA A 71 -0.07 -17.12 5.65
N ARG A 72 -0.64 -16.71 4.51
CA ARG A 72 -1.84 -15.88 4.47
C ARG A 72 -3.06 -16.64 4.97
N GLU A 73 -3.27 -17.87 4.50
CA GLU A 73 -4.38 -18.72 4.88
C GLU A 73 -4.34 -19.05 6.38
N LEU A 74 -3.14 -19.30 6.91
CA LEU A 74 -2.92 -19.45 8.35
C LEU A 74 -3.40 -18.20 9.10
N MET A 75 -2.89 -17.02 8.72
CA MET A 75 -3.19 -15.78 9.42
C MET A 75 -4.68 -15.41 9.33
N GLU A 76 -5.29 -15.56 8.15
CA GLU A 76 -6.70 -15.32 7.96
C GLU A 76 -7.57 -16.30 8.78
N ALA A 77 -7.15 -17.56 8.94
CA ALA A 77 -7.86 -18.51 9.78
C ALA A 77 -7.76 -18.16 11.28
N LEU A 78 -6.58 -17.81 11.78
CA LEU A 78 -6.37 -17.38 13.16
C LEU A 78 -7.22 -16.15 13.52
N LEU A 79 -7.16 -15.12 12.67
CA LEU A 79 -7.93 -13.89 12.86
C LEU A 79 -9.44 -14.12 12.69
N ARG A 80 -9.86 -15.04 11.81
CA ARG A 80 -11.27 -15.40 11.61
C ARG A 80 -11.89 -15.97 12.87
N ASP A 81 -11.21 -16.90 13.54
CA ASP A 81 -11.74 -17.51 14.75
C ASP A 81 -11.79 -16.49 15.90
N LEU A 82 -10.80 -15.58 15.98
CA LEU A 82 -10.85 -14.45 16.93
C LEU A 82 -12.06 -13.54 16.68
N ARG A 83 -12.35 -13.19 15.42
CA ARG A 83 -13.52 -12.40 15.05
C ARG A 83 -14.84 -13.15 15.35
N ALA A 84 -14.91 -14.43 14.97
CA ALA A 84 -16.12 -15.23 15.15
C ALA A 84 -16.50 -15.39 16.63
N ASP A 85 -15.51 -15.37 17.53
CA ASP A 85 -15.71 -15.48 18.98
C ASP A 85 -15.85 -14.10 19.66
N GLY A 86 -15.85 -13.00 18.89
CA GLY A 86 -16.06 -11.64 19.39
C GLY A 86 -14.85 -11.01 20.10
N HIS A 87 -13.65 -11.59 19.96
CA HIS A 87 -12.48 -11.18 20.73
C HIS A 87 -11.93 -9.78 20.40
N PHE A 88 -12.32 -9.22 19.24
CA PHE A 88 -12.00 -7.83 18.89
C PHE A 88 -12.98 -6.81 19.48
N ASP A 89 -14.15 -7.26 19.97
CA ASP A 89 -15.22 -6.41 20.46
C ASP A 89 -15.41 -6.53 21.99
N ASP A 90 -15.10 -7.69 22.57
CA ASP A 90 -15.30 -8.01 23.99
C ASP A 90 -14.20 -7.44 24.92
N GLY A 91 -13.19 -6.77 24.36
CA GLY A 91 -12.04 -6.21 25.08
C GLY A 91 -10.95 -7.21 25.47
N THR A 92 -11.07 -8.49 25.09
CA THR A 92 -10.03 -9.51 25.33
C THR A 92 -8.77 -9.25 24.51
N VAL A 93 -8.92 -8.85 23.24
CA VAL A 93 -7.84 -8.21 22.49
C VAL A 93 -7.76 -6.75 22.93
N THR A 94 -6.78 -6.44 23.78
CA THR A 94 -6.61 -5.07 24.27
C THR A 94 -6.23 -4.13 23.13
N VAL A 95 -6.63 -2.85 23.24
CA VAL A 95 -6.26 -1.80 22.28
C VAL A 95 -4.73 -1.72 22.12
N GLU A 96 -3.97 -1.89 23.21
CA GLU A 96 -2.51 -1.89 23.15
C GLU A 96 -1.96 -3.09 22.35
N ALA A 97 -2.48 -4.29 22.58
CA ALA A 97 -2.06 -5.48 21.84
C ALA A 97 -2.39 -5.37 20.35
N LEU A 98 -3.60 -4.87 20.03
CA LEU A 98 -4.03 -4.64 18.65
C LEU A 98 -3.14 -3.62 17.95
N ARG A 99 -2.84 -2.47 18.57
CA ARG A 99 -1.97 -1.43 18.00
C ARG A 99 -0.56 -1.95 17.70
N ARG A 100 0.00 -2.78 18.58
CA ARG A 100 1.31 -3.43 18.34
C ARG A 100 1.27 -4.40 17.17
N ALA A 101 0.21 -5.21 17.07
CA ALA A 101 0.04 -6.11 15.92
C ALA A 101 -0.15 -5.33 14.61
N GLN A 102 -0.95 -4.26 14.62
CA GLN A 102 -1.15 -3.37 13.47
C GLN A 102 0.16 -2.79 12.95
N ALA A 103 1.04 -2.33 13.85
CA ALA A 103 2.37 -1.85 13.49
C ALA A 103 3.21 -2.95 12.83
N ALA A 104 3.25 -4.15 13.41
CA ALA A 104 3.99 -5.29 12.86
C ALA A 104 3.49 -5.73 11.47
N PHE A 105 2.17 -5.72 11.23
CA PHE A 105 1.60 -5.99 9.90
C PHE A 105 1.94 -4.89 8.89
N ALA A 106 1.95 -3.62 9.31
CA ALA A 106 2.29 -2.50 8.45
C ALA A 106 3.71 -2.61 7.87
N GLU A 107 4.68 -3.14 8.63
CA GLU A 107 6.04 -3.41 8.13
C GLU A 107 6.12 -4.48 7.04
N GLN A 108 5.13 -5.39 7.01
CA GLN A 108 4.99 -6.39 5.95
C GLN A 108 4.08 -5.91 4.81
N GLU A 109 3.72 -4.62 4.78
CA GLU A 109 2.77 -4.05 3.81
C GLU A 109 1.37 -4.67 3.92
N TRP A 110 0.97 -5.02 5.13
CA TRP A 110 -0.39 -5.45 5.47
C TRP A 110 -1.05 -4.45 6.40
N ASN A 111 -2.37 -4.34 6.28
CA ASN A 111 -3.21 -3.56 7.17
C ASN A 111 -4.08 -4.53 7.96
N LEU A 112 -4.03 -4.44 9.29
CA LEU A 112 -4.95 -5.12 10.20
C LEU A 112 -5.97 -4.09 10.70
N SER A 113 -7.25 -4.25 10.38
CA SER A 113 -8.27 -3.32 10.88
C SER A 113 -8.54 -3.53 12.38
N ASP A 114 -9.23 -2.58 12.99
CA ASP A 114 -9.65 -2.69 14.40
C ASP A 114 -10.58 -3.89 14.64
N GLN A 115 -11.26 -4.33 13.58
CA GLN A 115 -12.15 -5.49 13.57
C GLN A 115 -11.42 -6.78 13.16
N GLY A 116 -10.10 -6.78 13.17
CA GLY A 116 -9.28 -7.96 12.89
C GLY A 116 -9.27 -8.40 11.42
N HIS A 117 -9.67 -7.55 10.47
CA HIS A 117 -9.59 -7.87 9.04
C HIS A 117 -8.21 -7.56 8.49
N LEU A 118 -7.63 -8.54 7.80
CA LEU A 118 -6.33 -8.41 7.18
C LEU A 118 -6.51 -8.05 5.69
N THR A 119 -5.99 -6.89 5.30
CA THR A 119 -5.96 -6.45 3.91
C THR A 119 -4.54 -6.16 3.50
N GLN A 120 -4.18 -6.51 2.26
CA GLN A 120 -2.88 -6.16 1.74
C GLN A 120 -2.84 -4.67 1.43
N LYS A 121 -1.82 -3.95 1.94
CA LYS A 121 -1.44 -2.67 1.35
C LYS A 121 -0.80 -3.01 0.01
N GLY A 122 -1.61 -3.10 -1.05
CA GLY A 122 -1.09 -3.38 -2.40
C GLY A 122 0.06 -2.42 -2.70
N PRO A 123 1.16 -2.88 -3.32
CA PRO A 123 2.40 -2.13 -3.35
C PRO A 123 2.17 -0.77 -4.04
N ILE A 124 2.66 0.30 -3.41
CA ILE A 124 2.93 1.54 -4.14
C ILE A 124 4.17 1.22 -4.97
N ASN A 125 3.94 0.67 -6.15
CA ASN A 125 4.98 0.35 -7.10
C ASN A 125 4.85 1.29 -8.29
N LEU A 126 5.98 1.87 -8.66
CA LEU A 126 6.17 2.68 -9.86
C LEU A 126 7.55 2.25 -10.35
N ASP A 127 7.65 1.75 -11.57
CA ASP A 127 8.98 1.58 -12.17
C ASP A 127 9.50 2.96 -12.59
N THR A 128 10.52 3.43 -11.87
CA THR A 128 11.19 4.69 -12.17
C THR A 128 12.25 4.52 -13.25
N GLY A 129 12.50 3.31 -13.77
CA GLY A 129 13.62 3.03 -14.69
C GLY A 129 14.99 3.25 -14.06
N GLY A 130 15.09 3.17 -12.72
CA GLY A 130 16.34 3.39 -11.98
C GLY A 130 16.81 4.84 -11.93
N ARG A 131 15.88 5.80 -12.09
CA ARG A 131 16.17 7.24 -12.08
C ARG A 131 16.29 7.73 -10.64
N PRO A 132 17.49 8.10 -10.13
CA PRO A 132 17.72 8.27 -8.69
C PRO A 132 16.84 9.34 -8.03
N ALA A 133 16.56 10.44 -8.72
CA ALA A 133 15.69 11.51 -8.21
C ALA A 133 14.23 11.04 -8.04
N LEU A 134 13.75 10.18 -8.94
CA LEU A 134 12.40 9.61 -8.87
C LEU A 134 12.34 8.47 -7.85
N ASP A 135 13.40 7.67 -7.73
CA ASP A 135 13.54 6.65 -6.67
C ASP A 135 13.51 7.26 -5.28
N GLU A 136 14.08 8.45 -5.12
CA GLU A 136 13.97 9.19 -3.88
C GLU A 136 12.53 9.61 -3.58
N GLN A 137 11.79 10.14 -4.56
CA GLN A 137 10.39 10.51 -4.36
C GLN A 137 9.50 9.30 -4.08
N LEU A 138 9.71 8.19 -4.80
CA LEU A 138 8.99 6.94 -4.57
C LEU A 138 9.25 6.40 -3.15
N ARG A 139 10.51 6.41 -2.68
CA ARG A 139 10.83 6.00 -1.30
C ARG A 139 10.18 6.91 -0.26
N ARG A 140 10.13 8.23 -0.49
CA ARG A 140 9.42 9.17 0.41
C ARG A 140 7.93 8.86 0.47
N LEU A 141 7.31 8.62 -0.69
CA LEU A 141 5.91 8.23 -0.80
C LEU A 141 5.61 6.90 -0.09
N GLN A 142 6.46 5.90 -0.26
CA GLN A 142 6.33 4.60 0.43
C GLN A 142 6.45 4.74 1.96
N ARG A 143 7.32 5.65 2.44
CA ARG A 143 7.49 5.95 3.88
C ARG A 143 6.30 6.68 4.50
N ALA A 144 5.39 7.25 3.71
CA ALA A 144 4.19 7.91 4.23
C ALA A 144 3.27 6.95 4.99
N GLY A 145 3.32 5.64 4.68
CA GLY A 145 2.57 4.62 5.42
C GLY A 145 1.06 4.87 5.38
N ASP A 146 0.44 4.93 6.57
CA ASP A 146 -0.99 5.24 6.71
C ASP A 146 -1.26 6.72 7.06
N ASP A 147 -0.26 7.62 6.98
CA ASP A 147 -0.46 9.06 7.15
C ASP A 147 -1.06 9.67 5.87
N PRO A 148 -2.35 10.04 5.85
CA PRO A 148 -3.00 10.51 4.63
C PRO A 148 -2.44 11.86 4.17
N ALA A 149 -2.11 12.76 5.09
CA ALA A 149 -1.63 14.11 4.76
C ALA A 149 -0.24 14.04 4.11
N LEU A 150 0.65 13.21 4.68
CA LEU A 150 2.00 12.99 4.15
C LEU A 150 1.96 12.25 2.82
N ALA A 151 1.06 11.28 2.66
CA ALA A 151 0.87 10.54 1.41
C ALA A 151 0.42 11.47 0.27
N LEU A 152 -0.55 12.36 0.50
CA LEU A 152 -0.99 13.35 -0.48
C LEU A 152 0.12 14.32 -0.87
N GLY A 153 0.89 14.79 0.11
CA GLY A 153 2.08 15.62 -0.12
C GLY A 153 3.10 14.92 -1.03
N SER A 154 3.46 13.70 -0.67
CA SER A 154 4.45 12.90 -1.40
C SER A 154 3.98 12.50 -2.80
N ALA A 155 2.68 12.25 -2.99
CA ALA A 155 2.12 11.93 -4.30
C ALA A 155 2.23 13.11 -5.27
N LYS A 156 1.92 14.33 -4.80
CA LYS A 156 2.11 15.56 -5.57
C LYS A 156 3.59 15.77 -5.90
N ASP A 157 4.48 15.61 -4.92
CA ASP A 157 5.91 15.81 -5.12
C ASP A 157 6.50 14.81 -6.14
N LEU A 158 6.06 13.54 -6.10
CA LEU A 158 6.38 12.53 -7.12
C LEU A 158 5.91 12.97 -8.52
N LEU A 159 4.64 13.37 -8.65
CA LEU A 159 4.08 13.82 -9.94
C LEU A 159 4.85 15.03 -10.50
N GLU A 160 5.18 16.01 -9.65
CA GLU A 160 5.96 17.17 -10.07
C GLU A 160 7.38 16.78 -10.48
N ALA A 161 8.03 15.89 -9.74
CA ALA A 161 9.37 15.39 -10.07
C ALA A 161 9.37 14.65 -11.42
N VAL A 162 8.36 13.82 -11.70
CA VAL A 162 8.19 13.14 -12.98
C VAL A 162 8.04 14.14 -14.12
N ALA A 163 7.15 15.12 -14.00
CA ALA A 163 6.93 16.11 -15.05
C ALA A 163 8.18 16.97 -15.30
N LYS A 164 8.88 17.41 -14.24
CA LYS A 164 10.16 18.12 -14.35
C LYS A 164 11.25 17.27 -14.99
N PHE A 165 11.32 15.98 -14.61
CA PHE A 165 12.27 15.04 -15.19
C PHE A 165 12.03 14.84 -16.68
N VAL A 166 10.77 14.65 -17.10
CA VAL A 166 10.41 14.57 -18.53
C VAL A 166 10.87 15.81 -19.30
N LEU A 167 10.58 17.00 -18.78
CA LEU A 167 10.96 18.24 -19.46
C LEU A 167 12.47 18.43 -19.53
N HIS A 168 13.19 18.09 -18.46
CA HIS A 168 14.64 18.05 -18.47
C HIS A 168 15.19 17.09 -19.53
N GLU A 169 14.66 15.87 -19.58
CA GLU A 169 15.08 14.84 -20.52
C GLU A 169 14.77 15.19 -21.99
N LEU A 170 13.79 16.06 -22.24
CA LEU A 170 13.42 16.55 -23.56
C LEU A 170 14.07 17.90 -23.90
N ASP A 171 15.10 18.31 -23.16
CA ASP A 171 15.82 19.57 -23.32
C ASP A 171 14.89 20.79 -23.36
N TRP A 172 13.82 20.76 -22.55
CA TRP A 172 12.82 21.82 -22.46
C TRP A 172 12.95 22.60 -21.14
N PRO A 173 13.75 23.69 -21.11
CA PRO A 173 13.92 24.47 -19.90
C PRO A 173 12.62 25.15 -19.48
N LEU A 174 12.27 25.05 -18.20
CA LEU A 174 11.17 25.80 -17.61
C LEU A 174 11.58 27.27 -17.48
N ALA A 175 11.02 28.14 -18.34
CA ALA A 175 11.20 29.58 -18.23
C ALA A 175 10.29 30.17 -17.14
N GLY A 176 10.81 31.07 -16.32
CA GLY A 176 10.06 31.71 -15.24
C GLY A 176 9.80 30.77 -14.05
N ASN A 177 8.60 30.85 -13.48
CA ASN A 177 8.18 29.99 -12.37
C ASN A 177 6.79 29.40 -12.65
N PRO A 178 6.69 28.45 -13.60
CA PRO A 178 5.41 27.86 -13.97
C PRO A 178 4.83 27.08 -12.80
N ASP A 179 3.52 27.16 -12.65
CA ASP A 179 2.80 26.40 -11.63
C ASP A 179 2.74 24.89 -11.98
N PHE A 180 2.25 24.09 -11.03
CA PHE A 180 2.14 22.65 -11.18
C PHE A 180 1.36 22.22 -12.44
N ASN A 181 0.25 22.90 -12.75
CA ASN A 181 -0.60 22.57 -13.88
C ASN A 181 0.09 22.92 -15.21
N GLN A 182 0.84 24.03 -15.24
CA GLN A 182 1.64 24.44 -16.39
C GLN A 182 2.78 23.45 -16.67
N ILE A 183 3.51 23.03 -15.63
CA ILE A 183 4.58 22.01 -15.77
C ILE A 183 4.02 20.72 -16.36
N TRP A 184 2.86 20.25 -15.86
CA TRP A 184 2.20 19.07 -16.38
C TRP A 184 1.64 19.24 -17.79
N TYR A 185 1.15 20.44 -18.13
CA TYR A 185 0.73 20.73 -19.51
C TYR A 185 1.91 20.56 -20.47
N PHE A 186 3.06 21.19 -20.18
CA PHE A 186 4.24 21.11 -21.04
C PHE A 186 4.73 19.66 -21.19
N ALA A 187 4.87 18.92 -20.08
CA ALA A 187 5.36 17.54 -20.14
C ALA A 187 4.51 16.66 -21.08
N ARG A 188 3.17 16.78 -20.98
CA ARG A 188 2.23 16.00 -21.81
C ARG A 188 2.23 16.44 -23.26
N GLU A 189 2.28 17.74 -23.50
CA GLU A 189 2.34 18.30 -24.86
C GLU A 189 3.57 17.75 -25.60
N ARG A 190 4.74 17.76 -24.95
CA ARG A 190 6.00 17.29 -25.52
C ARG A 190 6.03 15.78 -25.76
N LEU A 191 5.33 15.01 -24.94
CA LEU A 191 5.19 13.57 -25.09
C LEU A 191 4.06 13.13 -26.04
N ASN A 192 3.36 14.08 -26.69
CA ASN A 192 2.19 13.81 -27.52
C ASN A 192 1.04 13.10 -26.77
N LEU A 193 0.82 13.46 -25.51
CA LEU A 193 -0.19 12.84 -24.63
C LEU A 193 -1.46 13.69 -24.46
N LEU A 194 -1.58 14.85 -25.11
CA LEU A 194 -2.82 15.63 -25.05
C LEU A 194 -3.94 14.91 -25.80
N PRO A 195 -5.21 14.99 -25.33
CA PRO A 195 -6.34 14.36 -26.04
C PRO A 195 -6.44 14.79 -27.52
N GLN A 196 -6.10 16.04 -27.83
CA GLN A 196 -6.11 16.56 -29.20
C GLN A 196 -5.01 15.95 -30.09
N GLN A 197 -3.97 15.37 -29.50
CA GLN A 197 -2.87 14.70 -30.20
C GLN A 197 -3.14 13.22 -30.48
N VAL A 198 -4.24 12.65 -29.95
CA VAL A 198 -4.64 11.27 -30.25
C VAL A 198 -5.14 11.15 -31.69
N PRO A 199 -4.50 10.34 -32.57
CA PRO A 199 -4.88 10.23 -33.97
C PRO A 199 -6.29 9.65 -34.18
N GLY A 200 -6.99 10.16 -35.20
CA GLY A 200 -8.28 9.64 -35.65
C GLY A 200 -9.50 10.09 -34.82
N ASP A 201 -10.67 9.69 -35.31
CA ASP A 201 -11.98 9.99 -34.67
C ASP A 201 -12.89 8.75 -34.59
N THR A 202 -12.29 7.56 -34.52
CA THR A 202 -13.05 6.32 -34.30
C THR A 202 -13.75 6.35 -32.93
N PRO A 203 -14.83 5.57 -32.73
CA PRO A 203 -15.44 5.44 -31.41
C PRO A 203 -14.44 5.08 -30.30
N GLY A 204 -13.48 4.19 -30.59
CA GLY A 204 -12.40 3.85 -29.67
C GLY A 204 -11.50 5.05 -29.34
N ALA A 205 -11.09 5.84 -30.35
CA ALA A 205 -10.27 7.03 -30.14
C ALA A 205 -10.96 8.06 -29.22
N LYS A 206 -12.30 8.22 -29.33
CA LYS A 206 -13.07 9.10 -28.43
C LYS A 206 -12.98 8.66 -26.97
N HIS A 207 -13.05 7.36 -26.69
CA HIS A 207 -12.90 6.84 -25.33
C HIS A 207 -11.47 6.99 -24.80
N ILE A 208 -10.44 6.79 -25.63
CA ILE A 208 -9.04 7.04 -25.24
C ILE A 208 -8.83 8.52 -24.89
N LYS A 209 -9.34 9.45 -25.71
CA LYS A 209 -9.30 10.89 -25.43
C LYS A 209 -9.93 11.23 -24.07
N ALA A 210 -11.09 10.62 -23.76
CA ALA A 210 -11.78 10.79 -22.49
C ALA A 210 -10.97 10.22 -21.31
N ILE A 211 -10.36 9.04 -21.46
CA ILE A 211 -9.50 8.42 -20.42
C ILE A 211 -8.29 9.30 -20.12
N LEU A 212 -7.61 9.81 -21.16
CA LEU A 212 -6.49 10.74 -20.98
C LEU A 212 -6.97 11.99 -20.25
N GLN A 213 -8.09 12.58 -20.65
CA GLN A 213 -8.66 13.75 -19.98
C GLN A 213 -8.96 13.49 -18.50
N SER A 214 -9.49 12.32 -18.15
CA SER A 214 -9.72 11.91 -16.77
C SER A 214 -8.41 11.75 -15.99
N ALA A 215 -7.39 11.13 -16.57
CA ALA A 215 -6.06 11.02 -15.94
C ALA A 215 -5.48 12.41 -15.61
N TRP A 216 -5.61 13.37 -16.53
CA TRP A 216 -5.17 14.75 -16.30
C TRP A 216 -5.98 15.44 -15.22
N LYS A 217 -7.30 15.19 -15.19
CA LYS A 217 -8.14 15.73 -14.12
C LYS A 217 -7.72 15.16 -12.76
N ILE A 218 -7.34 13.89 -12.69
CA ILE A 218 -6.81 13.30 -11.46
C ILE A 218 -5.55 14.05 -11.01
N VAL A 219 -4.55 14.27 -11.89
CA VAL A 219 -3.32 15.00 -11.55
C VAL A 219 -3.62 16.39 -10.99
N GLU A 220 -4.52 17.14 -11.64
CA GLU A 220 -4.98 18.45 -11.16
C GLU A 220 -5.63 18.33 -9.77
N GLN A 221 -6.52 17.36 -9.57
CA GLN A 221 -7.19 17.14 -8.28
C GLN A 221 -6.23 16.65 -7.20
N VAL A 222 -5.14 15.93 -7.51
CA VAL A 222 -4.10 15.59 -6.52
C VAL A 222 -3.44 16.87 -5.99
N ASN A 223 -3.14 17.84 -6.86
CA ASN A 223 -2.58 19.13 -6.44
C ASN A 223 -3.55 19.89 -5.52
N GLU A 224 -4.81 20.04 -5.95
CA GLU A 224 -5.82 20.75 -5.16
C GLU A 224 -6.10 20.05 -3.83
N LEU A 225 -6.27 18.73 -3.85
CA LEU A 225 -6.48 17.94 -2.65
C LEU A 225 -5.28 18.03 -1.71
N ARG A 226 -4.05 18.02 -2.22
CA ARG A 226 -2.85 18.20 -1.40
C ARG A 226 -2.81 19.59 -0.77
N ASN A 227 -3.16 20.65 -1.51
CA ASN A 227 -3.21 22.01 -0.97
C ASN A 227 -4.24 22.13 0.16
N LEU A 228 -5.38 21.45 0.00
CA LEU A 228 -6.44 21.44 1.00
C LEU A 228 -6.20 20.46 2.15
N GLN A 229 -5.58 19.29 1.91
CA GLN A 229 -5.61 18.13 2.81
C GLN A 229 -4.23 17.55 3.19
N GLY A 230 -3.15 18.05 2.59
CA GLY A 230 -1.77 17.59 2.84
C GLY A 230 -1.11 18.25 4.06
N THR A 231 0.20 18.02 4.20
CA THR A 231 1.05 18.56 5.29
C THR A 231 1.50 20.02 5.06
N GLY A 232 1.22 20.61 3.90
CA GLY A 232 1.63 21.97 3.57
C GLY A 232 0.96 23.04 4.43
N HIS A 233 1.63 24.19 4.55
CA HIS A 233 1.08 25.44 5.10
C HIS A 233 0.68 25.42 6.60
N GLY A 234 1.10 24.42 7.39
CA GLY A 234 0.95 24.43 8.85
C GLY A 234 -0.51 24.47 9.30
N ARG A 235 -1.27 23.44 8.96
CA ARG A 235 -2.73 23.40 9.14
C ARG A 235 -3.14 23.38 10.61
N THR A 236 -4.29 24.00 10.89
CA THR A 236 -4.90 24.06 12.23
C THR A 236 -5.81 22.87 12.53
N LEU A 237 -6.15 22.06 11.53
CA LEU A 237 -6.98 20.86 11.65
C LEU A 237 -6.29 19.65 11.01
N PRO A 238 -6.53 18.43 11.54
CA PRO A 238 -6.11 17.19 10.89
C PRO A 238 -6.69 17.04 9.47
N THR A 239 -6.07 16.19 8.68
CA THR A 239 -6.61 15.81 7.37
C THR A 239 -7.97 15.11 7.50
N GLY A 240 -8.92 15.49 6.64
CA GLY A 240 -10.23 14.83 6.56
C GLY A 240 -10.26 13.61 5.63
N VAL A 241 -9.10 13.22 5.08
CA VAL A 241 -8.98 12.12 4.11
C VAL A 241 -8.65 10.83 4.85
N SER A 242 -9.40 9.75 4.60
CA SER A 242 -9.08 8.45 5.19
C SER A 242 -7.81 7.85 4.57
N PRO A 243 -7.07 7.00 5.31
CA PRO A 243 -5.92 6.28 4.74
C PRO A 243 -6.26 5.47 3.49
N GLU A 244 -7.48 4.94 3.39
CA GLU A 244 -7.96 4.22 2.21
C GLU A 244 -8.11 5.13 0.99
N MET A 245 -8.69 6.32 1.18
CA MET A 245 -8.85 7.29 0.10
C MET A 245 -7.51 7.89 -0.33
N ALA A 246 -6.61 8.19 0.63
CA ALA A 246 -5.26 8.61 0.30
C ALA A 246 -4.52 7.54 -0.50
N ARG A 247 -4.68 6.25 -0.17
CA ARG A 247 -4.11 5.15 -0.96
C ARG A 247 -4.63 5.08 -2.38
N LEU A 248 -5.93 5.32 -2.60
CA LEU A 248 -6.47 5.41 -3.96
C LEU A 248 -5.78 6.53 -4.75
N VAL A 249 -5.70 7.74 -4.16
CA VAL A 249 -5.04 8.89 -4.79
C VAL A 249 -3.57 8.58 -5.13
N VAL A 250 -2.86 7.95 -4.21
CA VAL A 250 -1.47 7.54 -4.40
C VAL A 250 -1.32 6.54 -5.56
N ARG A 251 -2.21 5.57 -5.67
CA ARG A 251 -2.19 4.58 -6.75
C ARG A 251 -2.44 5.21 -8.11
N GLU A 252 -3.42 6.11 -8.20
CA GLU A 252 -3.67 6.84 -9.44
C GLU A 252 -2.49 7.73 -9.83
N ALA A 253 -1.88 8.42 -8.86
CA ALA A 253 -0.67 9.21 -9.09
C ALA A 253 0.49 8.36 -9.63
N CYS A 254 0.72 7.17 -9.05
CA CYS A 254 1.76 6.25 -9.53
C CYS A 254 1.45 5.71 -10.93
N SER A 255 0.20 5.30 -11.19
CA SER A 255 -0.24 4.83 -12.52
C SER A 255 0.02 5.87 -13.62
N ILE A 256 -0.32 7.13 -13.35
CA ILE A 256 -0.14 8.23 -14.30
C ILE A 256 1.35 8.58 -14.46
N ALA A 257 2.12 8.55 -13.37
CA ALA A 257 3.57 8.72 -13.42
C ALA A 257 4.24 7.63 -14.29
N GLU A 258 3.87 6.37 -14.09
CA GLU A 258 4.41 5.22 -14.83
C GLU A 258 4.10 5.31 -16.32
N PHE A 259 2.84 5.63 -16.66
CA PHE A 259 2.44 5.85 -18.04
C PHE A 259 3.24 6.98 -18.70
N THR A 260 3.51 8.06 -17.96
CA THR A 260 4.27 9.23 -18.44
C THR A 260 5.75 8.87 -18.68
N LEU A 261 6.38 8.16 -17.74
CA LEU A 261 7.76 7.69 -17.90
C LEU A 261 7.88 6.68 -19.04
N SER A 262 6.94 5.75 -19.16
CA SER A 262 6.88 4.82 -20.28
C SER A 262 6.74 5.54 -21.63
N ALA A 263 6.00 6.65 -21.68
CA ALA A 263 5.90 7.48 -22.88
C ALA A 263 7.21 8.19 -23.21
N LEU A 264 7.94 8.68 -22.19
CA LEU A 264 9.28 9.23 -22.36
C LEU A 264 10.25 8.19 -22.94
N ASP A 265 10.25 6.97 -22.39
CA ASP A 265 11.14 5.89 -22.86
C ASP A 265 10.88 5.54 -24.32
N ARG A 266 9.60 5.41 -24.70
CA ARG A 266 9.20 5.24 -26.11
C ARG A 266 9.67 6.41 -26.97
N SER A 267 9.55 7.65 -26.50
CA SER A 267 9.97 8.82 -27.29
C SER A 267 11.48 8.89 -27.52
N LYS A 268 12.26 8.29 -26.61
CA LYS A 268 13.73 8.20 -26.69
C LYS A 268 14.25 6.91 -27.34
N GLY A 269 13.36 6.01 -27.76
CA GLY A 269 13.76 4.71 -28.31
C GLY A 269 14.35 3.74 -27.29
N GLN A 270 14.11 3.96 -25.99
CA GLN A 270 14.44 2.99 -24.93
C GLN A 270 13.29 1.99 -24.77
N PRO A 271 13.54 0.66 -24.73
CA PRO A 271 12.48 -0.29 -24.44
C PRO A 271 11.94 -0.04 -23.03
N ALA A 272 10.61 -0.03 -22.86
CA ALA A 272 9.99 -0.08 -21.55
C ALA A 272 10.47 -1.36 -20.85
N ALA A 273 11.00 -1.22 -19.63
CA ALA A 273 11.52 -2.33 -18.83
C ALA A 273 10.41 -3.28 -18.36
#